data_AF-A0A7K0HR40-F1
#
_entry.id   AF-A0A7K0HR40-F1
#
_cell.length_a   1.000
_cell.length_b   1.000
_cell.length_c   1.000
_cell.angle_alpha   90.00
_cell.angle_beta   90.00
_cell.angle_gamma   90.00
#
_symmetry.space_group_name_H-M   'P 1'
#
loop_
_entity.id
_entity.type
_entity.pdbx_description
1 polymer ?
#
loop_
_entity_poly.entity_id
_entity_poly.type
_entity_poly.pdbx_seq_one_letter_code
_entity_poly.pdbx_strand_id
1 'polypeptide(L)'
;MELNKHFDYTDNYSEIVHTTRLISAEELTDRFFCAPQWITALMKFRNAIVKPFGLKGEKNLSDFVIVESERLATISKNDKHLDFVIAFMTEKRMNDRLYLSVCTKVRYNNRMGKFYFTIIKPFHRLICKILLKRVRRNL
;
A
#
# COMPACT_ATOMS: atom_id res chain seq x y z
N MET A 1 5.47 -11.55 -11.99
CA MET A 1 4.96 -10.28 -12.55
C MET A 1 4.07 -10.57 -13.76
N GLU A 2 2.75 -10.57 -13.60
CA GLU A 2 1.82 -10.72 -14.74
C GLU A 2 1.88 -9.46 -15.62
N LEU A 3 2.63 -9.52 -16.71
CA LEU A 3 2.93 -8.38 -17.59
C LEU A 3 1.70 -7.86 -18.39
N ASN A 4 0.53 -8.50 -18.30
CA ASN A 4 -0.62 -8.25 -19.20
C ASN A 4 -1.92 -7.80 -18.50
N LYS A 5 -1.90 -7.44 -17.21
CA LYS A 5 -3.08 -6.85 -16.57
C LYS A 5 -3.13 -5.34 -16.80
N HIS A 6 -4.17 -4.86 -17.48
CA HIS A 6 -4.51 -3.43 -17.56
C HIS A 6 -4.91 -2.92 -16.18
N PHE A 7 -4.31 -1.80 -15.75
CA PHE A 7 -4.62 -1.12 -14.49
C PHE A 7 -5.13 0.29 -14.79
N ASP A 8 -6.27 0.65 -14.22
CA ASP A 8 -6.91 1.95 -14.39
C ASP A 8 -6.31 3.06 -13.51
N TYR A 9 -5.56 2.66 -12.48
CA TYR A 9 -4.85 3.57 -11.61
C TYR A 9 -3.52 2.97 -11.16
N THR A 10 -2.50 3.83 -11.09
CA THR A 10 -1.20 3.51 -10.50
C THR A 10 -0.71 4.71 -9.71
N ASP A 11 -0.17 4.48 -8.53
CA ASP A 11 0.70 5.42 -7.84
C ASP A 11 1.97 4.75 -7.33
N ASN A 12 2.97 5.58 -7.05
CA ASN A 12 4.23 5.18 -6.48
C ASN A 12 4.70 6.28 -5.53
N TYR A 13 5.01 5.90 -4.29
CA TYR A 13 5.57 6.77 -3.27
C TYR A 13 6.92 6.22 -2.84
N SER A 14 7.91 7.08 -2.76
CA SER A 14 9.27 6.70 -2.37
C SER A 14 9.85 7.67 -1.35
N GLU A 15 10.68 7.13 -0.46
CA GLU A 15 11.47 7.88 0.51
C GLU A 15 12.91 7.36 0.48
N ILE A 16 13.86 8.27 0.68
CA ILE A 16 15.29 7.94 0.74
C ILE A 16 15.74 7.97 2.20
N VAL A 17 16.42 6.91 2.62
CA VAL A 17 17.03 6.78 3.95
C VAL A 17 18.54 6.67 3.78
N HIS A 18 19.29 7.35 4.64
CA HIS A 18 20.73 7.18 4.73
C HIS A 18 21.02 6.17 5.83
N THR A 19 21.33 4.94 5.44
CA THR A 19 21.60 3.87 6.39
C THR A 19 22.52 2.82 5.78
N THR A 20 23.43 2.30 6.61
CA THR A 20 24.29 1.18 6.27
C THR A 20 23.56 -0.16 6.42
N ARG A 21 22.45 -0.18 7.18
CA ARG A 21 21.64 -1.38 7.45
C ARG A 21 20.70 -1.66 6.28
N LEU A 22 20.73 -2.88 5.77
CA LEU A 22 19.73 -3.36 4.81
C LEU A 22 18.38 -3.53 5.53
N ILE A 23 17.31 -3.12 4.86
CA ILE A 23 15.94 -3.32 5.32
C ILE A 23 15.27 -4.18 4.27
N SER A 24 14.73 -5.32 4.68
CA SER A 24 13.97 -6.19 3.80
C SER A 24 12.61 -5.57 3.47
N ALA A 25 12.01 -5.98 2.36
CA ALA A 25 10.66 -5.55 2.02
C ALA A 25 9.62 -6.05 3.04
N GLU A 26 9.86 -7.17 3.70
CA GLU A 26 9.05 -7.66 4.82
C GLU A 26 9.12 -6.69 6.01
N GLU A 27 10.32 -6.29 6.45
CA GLU A 27 10.48 -5.32 7.54
C GLU A 27 9.85 -3.95 7.19
N LEU A 28 10.00 -3.52 5.93
CA LEU A 28 9.31 -2.31 5.43
C LEU A 28 7.79 -2.46 5.57
N THR A 29 7.25 -3.63 5.22
CA THR A 29 5.81 -3.92 5.27
C THR A 29 5.29 -3.89 6.70
N ASP A 30 5.97 -4.54 7.63
CA ASP A 30 5.60 -4.56 9.06
C ASP A 30 5.59 -3.15 9.67
N ARG A 31 6.65 -2.38 9.40
CA ARG A 31 6.75 -0.99 9.89
C ARG A 31 5.70 -0.09 9.24
N PHE A 32 5.36 -0.33 7.97
CA PHE A 32 4.31 0.41 7.27
C PHE A 32 2.93 0.12 7.88
N PHE A 33 2.62 -1.13 8.22
CA PHE A 33 1.34 -1.50 8.84
C PHE A 33 1.22 -1.16 10.33
N CYS A 34 2.31 -0.81 11.01
CA CYS A 34 2.28 -0.26 12.37
C CYS A 34 1.71 1.18 12.41
N ALA A 35 0.45 1.31 11.97
CA ALA A 35 -0.23 2.58 11.77
C ALA A 35 -0.61 3.22 13.11
N PRO A 36 -0.47 4.55 13.26
CA PRO A 36 -0.90 5.26 14.45
C PRO A 36 -2.43 5.26 14.57
N GLN A 37 -2.93 5.43 15.80
CA GLN A 37 -4.36 5.33 16.13
C GLN A 37 -5.27 6.22 15.28
N TRP A 38 -4.81 7.41 14.87
CA TRP A 38 -5.59 8.29 14.00
C TRP A 38 -5.73 7.76 12.57
N ILE A 39 -4.75 7.01 12.04
CA ILE A 39 -4.89 6.30 10.75
C ILE A 39 -5.89 5.16 10.92
N THR A 40 -5.89 4.46 12.05
CA THR A 40 -6.91 3.47 12.38
C THR A 40 -8.31 4.11 12.40
N ALA A 41 -8.46 5.31 12.98
CA ALA A 41 -9.71 6.06 12.96
C ALA A 41 -10.12 6.48 11.54
N LEU A 42 -9.18 6.93 10.71
CA LEU A 42 -9.40 7.27 9.31
C LEU A 42 -9.86 6.07 8.48
N MET A 43 -9.27 4.90 8.72
CA MET A 43 -9.68 3.64 8.09
C MET A 43 -11.09 3.21 8.52
N LYS A 44 -11.45 3.42 9.79
CA LYS A 44 -12.84 3.22 10.26
C LYS A 44 -13.82 4.18 9.58
N PHE A 45 -13.45 5.45 9.44
CA PHE A 45 -14.26 6.44 8.72
C PHE A 45 -14.46 6.06 7.25
N ARG A 46 -13.39 5.66 6.55
CA ARG A 46 -13.46 5.09 5.20
C ARG A 46 -14.47 3.94 5.14
N ASN A 47 -14.40 3.00 6.09
CA ASN A 47 -15.32 1.86 6.13
C ASN A 47 -16.78 2.31 6.36
N ALA A 48 -17.01 3.37 7.13
CA ALA A 48 -18.35 3.91 7.35
C ALA A 48 -18.96 4.52 6.08
N ILE A 49 -18.16 5.29 5.31
CA ILE A 49 -18.62 5.87 4.03
C ILE A 49 -19.01 4.78 3.03
N VAL A 50 -18.27 3.66 3.05
CA VAL A 50 -18.43 2.61 2.04
C VAL A 50 -19.40 1.50 2.47
N LYS A 51 -19.87 1.52 3.72
CA LYS A 51 -20.82 0.55 4.29
C LYS A 51 -22.18 0.51 3.57
N PRO A 52 -22.81 1.63 3.16
CA PRO A 52 -24.05 1.62 2.38
C PRO A 52 -23.92 0.90 1.02
N PHE A 53 -22.70 0.71 0.53
CA PHE A 53 -22.41 0.03 -0.73
C PHE A 53 -22.21 -1.49 -0.57
N GLY A 54 -22.56 -2.06 0.59
CA GLY A 54 -22.56 -3.51 0.83
C GLY A 54 -21.17 -4.11 1.07
N LEU A 55 -20.15 -3.28 1.30
CA LEU A 55 -18.77 -3.73 1.49
C LEU A 55 -18.57 -4.18 2.95
N LYS A 56 -18.40 -5.50 3.14
CA LYS A 56 -17.97 -6.06 4.42
C LYS A 56 -16.52 -5.63 4.70
N GLY A 57 -16.25 -5.16 5.91
CA GLY A 57 -14.90 -4.78 6.33
C GLY A 57 -13.91 -5.90 6.06
N GLU A 58 -12.81 -5.58 5.37
CA GLU A 58 -11.80 -6.56 4.96
C GLU A 58 -10.99 -7.04 6.18
N LYS A 59 -10.55 -8.31 6.11
CA LYS A 59 -9.53 -8.91 6.99
C LYS A 59 -8.24 -8.07 6.96
N ASN A 60 -7.38 -8.24 7.97
CA ASN A 60 -6.12 -7.49 8.06
C ASN A 60 -5.28 -7.70 6.79
N LEU A 61 -4.88 -6.60 6.14
CA LEU A 61 -4.11 -6.63 4.89
C LEU A 61 -2.73 -7.31 5.06
N SER A 62 -2.22 -7.32 6.30
CA SER A 62 -1.00 -8.04 6.69
C SER A 62 -1.08 -9.54 6.39
N ASP A 63 -2.27 -10.14 6.45
CA ASP A 63 -2.45 -11.59 6.26
C ASP A 63 -2.31 -12.01 4.78
N PHE A 64 -2.30 -11.04 3.86
CA PHE A 64 -2.17 -11.24 2.42
C PHE A 64 -0.80 -10.83 1.88
N VAL A 65 0.17 -10.56 2.75
CA VAL A 65 1.54 -10.23 2.35
C VAL A 65 2.21 -11.48 1.81
N ILE A 66 2.67 -11.40 0.56
CA ILE A 66 3.50 -12.40 -0.10
C ILE A 66 4.89 -11.78 -0.25
N VAL A 67 5.88 -12.36 0.43
CA VAL A 67 7.28 -11.96 0.28
C VAL A 67 7.83 -12.64 -0.98
N GLU A 68 8.04 -11.87 -2.05
CA GLU A 68 8.57 -12.39 -3.32
C GLU A 68 10.11 -12.48 -3.28
N SER A 69 10.76 -11.57 -2.57
CA SER A 69 12.20 -11.57 -2.32
C SER A 69 12.55 -10.68 -1.13
N GLU A 70 13.83 -10.66 -0.74
CA GLU A 70 14.34 -9.70 0.27
C GLU A 70 14.01 -8.23 -0.07
N ARG A 71 13.86 -7.90 -1.37
CA ARG A 71 13.65 -6.54 -1.85
C ARG A 71 12.23 -6.24 -2.31
N LEU A 72 11.35 -7.24 -2.35
CA LEU A 72 9.99 -7.09 -2.87
C LEU A 72 9.02 -7.92 -2.06
N ALA A 73 8.02 -7.26 -1.48
CA ALA A 73 6.85 -7.89 -0.89
C ALA A 73 5.60 -7.31 -1.56
N THR A 74 4.61 -8.15 -1.83
CA THR A 74 3.39 -7.75 -2.51
C THR A 74 2.17 -8.16 -1.73
N ILE A 75 1.13 -7.35 -1.82
CA ILE A 75 -0.21 -7.67 -1.36
C ILE A 75 -1.11 -7.56 -2.56
N SER A 76 -1.88 -8.59 -2.83
CA SER A 76 -2.85 -8.55 -3.92
C SER A 76 -4.19 -9.06 -3.45
N LYS A 77 -5.24 -8.42 -3.95
CA LYS A 77 -6.60 -8.88 -3.73
C LYS A 77 -7.44 -8.58 -4.95
N ASN A 78 -8.19 -9.59 -5.37
CA ASN A 78 -9.23 -9.48 -6.38
C ASN A 78 -10.59 -9.48 -5.67
N ASP A 79 -11.47 -8.56 -6.04
CA ASP A 79 -12.81 -8.45 -5.47
C ASP A 79 -13.80 -7.97 -6.55
N LYS A 80 -15.10 -8.06 -6.29
CA LYS A 80 -16.16 -7.72 -7.26
C LYS A 80 -16.08 -6.28 -7.78
N HIS A 81 -15.48 -5.37 -7.01
CA HIS A 81 -15.47 -3.94 -7.32
C HIS A 81 -14.15 -3.49 -7.93
N LEU A 82 -13.03 -3.94 -7.38
CA LEU A 82 -11.71 -3.65 -7.90
C LEU A 82 -10.74 -4.77 -7.57
N ASP A 83 -9.74 -4.90 -8.42
CA ASP A 83 -8.54 -5.66 -8.13
C ASP A 83 -7.45 -4.67 -7.75
N PHE A 84 -6.67 -4.98 -6.72
CA PHE A 84 -5.53 -4.15 -6.35
C PHE A 84 -4.28 -4.98 -6.08
N VAL A 85 -3.14 -4.34 -6.33
CA VAL A 85 -1.81 -4.84 -5.97
C VAL A 85 -1.06 -3.71 -5.29
N ILE A 86 -0.52 -3.95 -4.11
CA ILE A 86 0.39 -3.06 -3.40
C ILE A 86 1.75 -3.75 -3.36
N ALA A 87 2.79 -3.09 -3.85
CA ALA A 87 4.16 -3.57 -3.83
C ALA A 87 5.03 -2.71 -2.92
N PHE A 88 5.71 -3.35 -1.99
CA PHE A 88 6.71 -2.77 -1.10
C PHE A 88 8.09 -3.14 -1.62
N MET A 89 8.91 -2.14 -1.90
CA MET A 89 10.19 -2.31 -2.56
C MET A 89 11.31 -1.64 -1.76
N THR A 90 12.43 -2.34 -1.62
CA THR A 90 13.66 -1.79 -1.05
C THR A 90 14.81 -1.89 -2.05
N GLU A 91 15.48 -0.76 -2.32
CA GLU A 91 16.59 -0.70 -3.27
C GLU A 91 17.79 0.03 -2.66
N LYS A 92 18.88 -0.70 -2.43
CA LYS A 92 20.16 -0.10 -2.01
C LYS A 92 20.83 0.55 -3.22
N ARG A 93 21.21 1.81 -3.08
CA ARG A 93 22.00 2.60 -4.04
C ARG A 93 23.37 2.94 -3.45
N MET A 94 24.24 3.52 -4.26
CA MET A 94 25.55 4.00 -3.80
C MET A 94 25.42 5.07 -2.71
N ASN A 95 26.47 5.22 -1.90
CA ASN A 95 26.59 6.20 -0.80
C ASN A 95 25.60 5.97 0.36
N ASP A 96 25.40 4.72 0.76
CA ASP A 96 24.52 4.32 1.88
C ASP A 96 23.09 4.85 1.77
N ARG A 97 22.60 5.00 0.53
CA ARG A 97 21.23 5.41 0.25
C ARG A 97 20.37 4.19 0.02
N LEU A 98 19.30 4.08 0.82
CA LEU A 98 18.28 3.05 0.68
C LEU A 98 16.97 3.70 0.25
N TYR A 99 16.44 3.27 -0.88
CA TYR A 99 15.14 3.69 -1.37
C TYR A 99 14.08 2.74 -0.85
N LEU A 100 13.09 3.29 -0.16
CA LEU A 100 11.90 2.58 0.28
C LEU A 100 10.73 3.06 -0.56
N SER A 101 10.06 2.14 -1.25
CA SER A 101 8.96 2.51 -2.14
C SER A 101 7.71 1.66 -1.88
N VAL A 102 6.55 2.30 -2.06
CA VAL A 102 5.24 1.66 -2.02
C VAL A 102 4.51 2.03 -3.30
N CYS A 103 4.16 1.03 -4.10
CA CYS A 103 3.47 1.20 -5.37
C CYS A 103 2.11 0.51 -5.31
N THR A 104 1.05 1.24 -5.66
CA THR A 104 -0.30 0.69 -5.69
C THR A 104 -0.83 0.70 -7.11
N LYS A 105 -1.30 -0.45 -7.58
CA LYS A 105 -2.00 -0.61 -8.86
C LYS A 105 -3.42 -1.05 -8.60
N VAL A 106 -4.37 -0.46 -9.32
CA VAL A 106 -5.79 -0.76 -9.18
C VAL A 106 -6.44 -0.91 -10.54
N ARG A 107 -7.27 -1.94 -10.69
CA ARG A 107 -8.14 -2.17 -11.83
C ARG A 107 -9.58 -2.11 -11.36
N TYR A 108 -10.44 -1.40 -12.07
CA TYR A 108 -11.87 -1.32 -11.78
C TYR A 108 -12.60 -2.43 -12.53
N ASN A 109 -13.41 -3.19 -11.81
CA ASN A 109 -14.20 -4.26 -12.42
C ASN A 109 -15.56 -3.76 -12.93
N ASN A 110 -16.03 -2.59 -12.43
CA ASN A 110 -17.28 -1.97 -12.85
C ASN A 110 -17.34 -0.47 -12.45
N ARG A 111 -18.42 0.22 -12.84
CA ARG A 111 -18.67 1.64 -12.49
C ARG A 111 -18.70 1.89 -10.99
N MET A 112 -19.23 0.94 -10.19
CA MET A 112 -19.22 1.04 -8.73
C MET A 112 -17.80 0.98 -8.17
N GLY A 113 -16.93 0.15 -8.74
CA GLY A 113 -15.51 0.09 -8.43
C GLY A 113 -14.79 1.42 -8.66
N LYS A 114 -15.04 2.07 -9.80
CA LYS A 114 -14.49 3.39 -10.10
C LYS A 114 -14.97 4.46 -9.12
N PHE A 115 -16.26 4.48 -8.81
CA PHE A 115 -16.85 5.43 -7.85
C PHE A 115 -16.27 5.22 -6.44
N TYR A 116 -16.24 3.97 -5.99
CA TYR A 116 -15.63 3.57 -4.73
C TYR A 116 -14.16 4.00 -4.64
N PHE A 117 -13.36 3.70 -5.67
CA PHE A 117 -11.97 4.08 -5.68
C PHE A 117 -11.81 5.60 -5.63
N THR A 118 -12.67 6.36 -6.31
CA THR A 118 -12.65 7.84 -6.28
C THR A 118 -12.81 8.38 -4.86
N ILE A 119 -13.68 7.77 -4.04
CA ILE A 119 -13.87 8.13 -2.63
C ILE A 119 -12.63 7.78 -1.80
N ILE A 120 -12.07 6.58 -1.95
CA ILE A 120 -10.97 6.12 -1.08
C ILE A 120 -9.60 6.65 -1.50
N LYS A 121 -9.42 7.00 -2.77
CA LYS A 121 -8.17 7.50 -3.36
C LYS A 121 -7.52 8.63 -2.58
N PRO A 122 -8.20 9.73 -2.19
CA PRO A 122 -7.56 10.78 -1.39
C PRO A 122 -7.00 10.25 -0.06
N PHE A 123 -7.74 9.37 0.62
CA PHE A 123 -7.28 8.75 1.87
C PHE A 123 -6.08 7.83 1.64
N HIS A 124 -6.11 7.01 0.59
CA HIS A 124 -5.01 6.13 0.20
C HIS A 124 -3.71 6.93 -0.01
N ARG A 125 -3.77 8.00 -0.81
CA ARG A 125 -2.61 8.87 -1.07
C ARG A 125 -2.07 9.51 0.20
N LEU A 126 -2.94 9.95 1.10
CA LEU A 126 -2.55 10.55 2.37
C LEU A 126 -1.86 9.53 3.28
N ILE A 127 -2.46 8.34 3.42
CA ILE A 127 -1.96 7.26 4.27
C ILE A 127 -0.59 6.77 3.78
N CYS A 128 -0.43 6.48 2.48
CA CYS A 128 0.84 6.02 1.92
C CYS A 128 1.98 7.01 2.16
N LYS A 129 1.75 8.31 1.92
CA LYS A 129 2.75 9.35 2.19
C LYS A 129 3.14 9.42 3.66
N ILE A 130 2.16 9.40 4.57
CA ILE A 130 2.43 9.57 6.00
C ILE A 130 3.10 8.33 6.59
N LEU A 131 2.64 7.13 6.24
CA LEU A 131 3.25 5.88 6.70
C LEU A 131 4.67 5.74 6.19
N LEU A 132 4.93 5.99 4.90
CA LEU A 132 6.28 5.89 4.35
C LEU A 132 7.25 6.91 4.99
N LYS A 133 6.79 8.16 5.17
CA LYS A 133 7.56 9.18 5.88
C LYS A 133 7.81 8.81 7.35
N ARG A 134 6.88 8.11 8.00
CA ARG A 134 7.06 7.60 9.36
C ARG A 134 8.09 6.48 9.40
N VAL A 135 8.05 5.53 8.45
CA VAL A 135 9.07 4.49 8.35
C VAL A 135 10.46 5.12 8.24
N ARG A 136 10.65 6.10 7.32
CA ARG A 136 11.91 6.84 7.21
C ARG A 136 12.39 7.47 8.52
N ARG A 137 11.49 8.02 9.33
CA ARG A 137 11.84 8.70 10.59
C ARG A 137 12.24 7.75 11.72
N ASN A 138 11.84 6.48 11.63
CA ASN A 138 12.05 5.47 12.67
C ASN A 138 13.12 4.43 12.27
N LEU A 139 13.91 4.76 11.26
CA LEU A 139 15.05 3.99 10.76
C LEU A 139 16.35 4.72 11.07
#